data_AF-A0A1M6THW3-F1
#
_entry.id   AF-A0A1M6THW3-F1
#
_cell.length_a   1.000
_cell.length_b   1.000
_cell.length_c   1.000
_cell.angle_alpha   90.00
_cell.angle_beta   90.00
_cell.angle_gamma   90.00
#
_symmetry.space_group_name_H-M   'P 1'
#
loop_
_entity.id
_entity.type
_entity.pdbx_description
1 polymer ?
#
loop_
_entity_poly.entity_id
_entity_poly.type
_entity_poly.pdbx_seq_one_letter_code
_entity_poly.pdbx_strand_id
1 'polypeptide(L)'
;MKKILIKIICIALFCTGCTYNNNLASDLKDKEGLNTKNQIEISNPNYKKYISAKDIIRDTSKLGGIYKKYYSKYIQYIAPNGKPITIVAQDKVTDEQVLKAYNLLSFYLENFGTYKKGHVANKMAENDAVLVMPNGADGESHIPEEALQGQPLYQMEVPTVGSQWYIKNDYKHRDASYEEILHMVHDYGIGTKMNPGALPNLQKEIYKAMKNALPKNKNDWGKKGLWGLDSKDWLLELEKEGSLEQEYLASVVDSYYGLWAPYTENNGGMWGIYTSKTREDIKKNDPMGYKIVSEFLPSYITYMARIDAEFSGTFKMYYDEKEPYTHKSKYLKNARLLGNKNTGLVGNSENNILIGNSGDNKIDGKEGVDIVQFTGASVDYKITKKGNNIIVKNNLNRDGIDTLKNIEVIRFTDKDIAVSEIH
;
A
#
# COMPACT_ATOMS: atom_id res chain seq x y z
N MET A 1 18.22 4.46 25.59
CA MET A 1 17.41 4.63 24.36
C MET A 1 18.27 4.20 23.19
N LYS A 2 17.99 3.03 22.59
CA LYS A 2 18.72 2.58 21.41
C LYS A 2 18.47 3.61 20.31
N LYS A 3 19.52 4.31 19.88
CA LYS A 3 19.53 5.11 18.66
C LYS A 3 19.16 4.15 17.53
N ILE A 4 17.88 4.15 17.12
CA ILE A 4 17.51 3.70 15.78
C ILE A 4 18.06 4.80 14.89
N LEU A 5 19.33 4.64 14.51
CA LEU A 5 20.00 5.51 13.56
C LEU A 5 19.28 5.23 12.24
N ILE A 6 18.43 6.16 11.80
CA ILE A 6 17.85 6.17 10.47
C ILE A 6 19.04 6.30 9.50
N LYS A 7 19.59 5.17 9.07
CA LYS A 7 20.47 5.11 7.90
C LYS A 7 19.56 4.82 6.72
N ILE A 8 18.78 5.81 6.31
CA ILE A 8 18.22 5.81 4.97
C ILE A 8 19.42 6.01 4.06
N ILE A 9 20.00 4.91 3.58
CA ILE A 9 20.96 4.97 2.50
C ILE A 9 20.12 5.25 1.26
N CYS A 10 19.91 6.53 0.95
CA CYS A 10 19.58 6.96 -0.40
C CYS A 10 20.80 6.61 -1.27
N ILE A 11 20.87 5.36 -1.73
CA ILE A 11 21.87 4.94 -2.71
C ILE A 11 21.54 5.67 -4.01
N ALA A 12 22.14 6.84 -4.20
CA ALA A 12 22.28 7.48 -5.48
C ALA A 12 23.36 6.74 -6.33
N LEU A 13 23.23 5.43 -6.51
CA LEU A 13 24.02 4.69 -7.51
C LEU A 13 23.26 4.74 -8.84
N PHE A 14 23.59 5.76 -9.63
CA PHE A 14 23.34 5.73 -11.07
C PHE A 14 24.20 4.64 -11.71
N CYS A 15 23.59 3.47 -11.98
CA CYS A 15 24.12 2.54 -12.97
C CYS A 15 23.97 3.17 -14.36
N THR A 16 25.04 3.82 -14.83
CA THR A 16 25.21 4.07 -16.25
C THR A 16 25.52 2.75 -16.94
N GLY A 17 24.61 2.29 -17.79
CA GLY A 17 24.88 1.24 -18.77
C GLY A 17 24.59 -0.18 -18.33
N CYS A 18 23.32 -0.58 -18.41
CA CYS A 18 22.96 -1.92 -18.85
C CYS A 18 21.82 -1.77 -19.86
N THR A 19 22.09 -2.07 -21.12
CA THR A 19 21.09 -2.07 -22.19
C THR A 19 20.03 -3.13 -21.88
N TYR A 20 18.83 -2.69 -21.53
CA TYR A 20 17.65 -3.54 -21.41
C TYR A 20 17.29 -4.09 -22.79
N ASN A 21 17.22 -5.42 -22.91
CA ASN A 21 16.90 -6.08 -24.17
C ASN A 21 15.37 -5.98 -24.41
N ASN A 22 14.95 -5.24 -25.44
CA ASN A 22 13.58 -4.77 -25.69
C ASN A 22 12.51 -5.83 -26.03
N ASN A 23 12.72 -7.11 -25.76
CA ASN A 23 11.82 -8.20 -26.23
C ASN A 23 10.92 -8.80 -25.14
N LEU A 24 10.42 -8.01 -24.18
CA LEU A 24 9.58 -8.51 -23.08
C LEU A 24 8.13 -7.98 -23.07
N ALA A 25 7.81 -6.95 -23.84
CA ALA A 25 6.46 -6.37 -23.87
C ALA A 25 5.44 -7.21 -24.67
N SER A 26 5.89 -8.09 -25.58
CA SER A 26 5.02 -8.95 -26.39
C SER A 26 4.64 -10.27 -25.70
N ASP A 27 5.48 -10.78 -24.79
CA ASP A 27 5.33 -12.13 -24.21
C ASP A 27 4.42 -12.21 -22.97
N LEU A 28 3.83 -11.08 -22.56
CA LEU A 28 2.80 -11.04 -21.51
C LEU A 28 1.37 -11.02 -22.08
N LYS A 29 1.20 -10.98 -23.40
CA LYS A 29 -0.12 -11.13 -24.05
C LYS A 29 -0.46 -12.56 -24.47
N ASP A 30 0.53 -13.46 -24.59
CA ASP A 30 0.32 -14.80 -25.15
C ASP A 30 0.83 -15.93 -24.23
N LYS A 31 0.23 -16.10 -23.06
CA LYS A 31 0.31 -17.37 -22.30
C LYS A 31 -1.07 -17.89 -21.89
N GLU A 32 -1.93 -18.07 -22.88
CA GLU A 32 -2.95 -19.12 -22.83
C GLU A 32 -2.26 -20.48 -22.98
N GLY A 33 -1.93 -21.13 -21.86
CA GLY A 33 -1.21 -22.40 -21.91
C GLY A 33 -0.91 -23.03 -20.55
N LEU A 34 -1.77 -22.83 -19.55
CA LEU A 34 -1.68 -23.47 -18.24
C LEU A 34 -3.06 -24.05 -17.86
N ASN A 35 -3.22 -25.35 -18.13
CA ASN A 35 -4.16 -26.30 -17.53
C ASN A 35 -5.57 -25.76 -17.20
N THR A 36 -6.46 -25.77 -18.20
CA THR A 36 -7.86 -25.30 -18.15
C THR A 36 -8.84 -26.31 -17.51
N LYS A 37 -8.63 -26.65 -16.24
CA LYS A 37 -9.70 -27.25 -15.43
C LYS A 37 -9.85 -26.44 -14.14
N ASN A 38 -10.90 -25.61 -14.10
CA ASN A 38 -11.32 -24.69 -13.01
C ASN A 38 -10.90 -23.21 -13.14
N GLN A 39 -10.92 -22.61 -14.34
CA GLN A 39 -11.13 -21.16 -14.41
C GLN A 39 -12.61 -20.88 -14.13
N ILE A 40 -12.90 -20.11 -13.08
CA ILE A 40 -14.24 -19.61 -12.80
C ILE A 40 -14.58 -18.64 -13.93
N GLU A 41 -15.63 -18.95 -14.70
CA GLU A 41 -16.13 -18.07 -15.75
C GLU A 41 -16.68 -16.80 -15.11
N ILE A 42 -16.24 -15.63 -15.60
CA ILE A 42 -16.68 -14.34 -15.10
C ILE A 42 -17.39 -13.61 -16.24
N SER A 43 -18.71 -13.59 -16.20
CA SER A 43 -19.56 -12.89 -17.17
C SER A 43 -20.11 -11.55 -16.65
N ASN A 44 -20.04 -11.31 -15.34
CA ASN A 44 -20.48 -10.05 -14.74
C ASN A 44 -19.45 -8.94 -15.00
N PRO A 45 -19.79 -7.88 -15.77
CA PRO A 45 -18.87 -6.78 -16.05
C PRO A 45 -18.50 -5.96 -14.81
N ASN A 46 -19.30 -6.05 -13.74
CA ASN A 46 -19.03 -5.34 -12.50
C ASN A 46 -18.09 -6.12 -11.56
N TYR A 47 -17.82 -7.40 -11.85
CA TYR A 47 -16.91 -8.23 -11.07
C TYR A 47 -15.49 -7.70 -11.07
N LYS A 48 -14.92 -7.46 -9.88
CA LYS A 48 -13.55 -6.96 -9.74
C LYS A 48 -12.59 -8.10 -9.44
N LYS A 49 -11.63 -8.32 -10.33
CA LYS A 49 -10.46 -9.17 -10.06
C LYS A 49 -9.41 -8.36 -9.31
N TYR A 50 -8.76 -9.00 -8.35
CA TYR A 50 -7.68 -8.42 -7.57
C TYR A 50 -6.45 -9.31 -7.70
N ILE A 51 -5.28 -8.67 -7.66
CA ILE A 51 -4.01 -9.37 -7.67
C ILE A 51 -3.86 -10.29 -6.45
N SER A 52 -3.14 -11.39 -6.63
CA SER A 52 -3.07 -12.52 -5.71
C SER A 52 -1.71 -13.20 -5.75
N ALA A 53 -1.49 -14.17 -4.85
CA ALA A 53 -0.24 -14.94 -4.83
C ALA A 53 0.06 -15.70 -6.14
N LYS A 54 -0.96 -15.93 -6.99
CA LYS A 54 -0.80 -16.56 -8.31
C LYS A 54 -0.09 -15.64 -9.32
N ASP A 55 -0.13 -14.34 -9.09
CA ASP A 55 0.48 -13.32 -9.94
C ASP A 55 1.96 -13.10 -9.58
N ILE A 56 2.44 -13.69 -8.47
CA ILE A 56 3.84 -13.65 -8.07
C ILE A 56 4.62 -14.74 -8.81
N ILE A 57 5.63 -14.32 -9.57
CA ILE A 57 6.51 -15.19 -10.34
C ILE A 57 7.66 -15.66 -9.43
N ARG A 58 7.84 -16.98 -9.35
CA ARG A 58 8.89 -17.62 -8.50
C ARG A 58 10.17 -17.94 -9.24
N ASP A 59 10.16 -17.85 -10.57
CA ASP A 59 11.35 -18.03 -11.38
C ASP A 59 11.95 -16.67 -11.77
N THR A 60 12.98 -16.24 -11.04
CA THR A 60 13.70 -14.98 -11.27
C THR A 60 14.69 -15.06 -12.43
N SER A 61 14.79 -16.19 -13.14
CA SER A 61 15.73 -16.37 -14.27
C SER A 61 15.62 -15.28 -15.34
N LYS A 62 14.40 -14.81 -15.60
CA LYS A 62 14.09 -13.73 -16.56
C LYS A 62 14.64 -12.36 -16.18
N LEU A 63 14.82 -12.08 -14.89
CA LEU A 63 15.39 -10.80 -14.44
C LEU A 63 16.91 -10.76 -14.62
N GLY A 64 17.58 -11.91 -14.56
CA GLY A 64 19.04 -12.01 -14.72
C GLY A 64 19.83 -11.34 -13.58
N GLY A 65 21.15 -11.24 -13.77
CA GLY A 65 22.06 -10.46 -12.91
C GLY A 65 21.93 -10.73 -11.40
N ILE A 66 21.99 -9.65 -10.63
CA ILE A 66 21.86 -9.67 -9.16
C ILE A 66 20.47 -10.14 -8.70
N TYR A 67 19.41 -9.84 -9.46
CA TYR A 67 18.04 -10.21 -9.09
C TYR A 67 17.83 -11.72 -9.13
N LYS A 68 18.31 -12.39 -10.19
CA LYS A 68 18.32 -13.86 -10.27
C LYS A 68 19.16 -14.49 -9.15
N LYS A 69 20.27 -13.84 -8.77
CA LYS A 69 21.23 -14.40 -7.81
C LYS A 69 20.74 -14.30 -6.36
N TYR A 70 20.13 -13.18 -5.98
CA TYR A 70 19.88 -12.85 -4.57
C TYR A 70 18.40 -12.86 -4.17
N TYR A 71 17.48 -12.95 -5.12
CA TYR A 71 16.04 -12.90 -4.86
C TYR A 71 15.32 -14.12 -5.43
N SER A 72 14.20 -14.49 -4.80
CA SER A 72 13.49 -15.74 -5.05
C SER A 72 12.16 -15.58 -5.77
N LYS A 73 11.64 -14.35 -5.84
CA LYS A 73 10.33 -14.06 -6.45
C LYS A 73 10.21 -12.62 -6.84
N TYR A 74 9.29 -12.33 -7.75
CA TYR A 74 8.95 -10.97 -8.14
C TYR A 74 7.51 -10.85 -8.63
N ILE A 75 7.03 -9.62 -8.68
CA ILE A 75 5.78 -9.22 -9.30
C ILE A 75 6.02 -7.92 -10.08
N GLN A 76 5.25 -7.68 -11.14
CA GLN A 76 5.44 -6.51 -11.99
C GLN A 76 4.15 -5.71 -12.11
N TYR A 77 4.24 -4.41 -11.84
CA TYR A 77 3.21 -3.46 -12.23
C TYR A 77 3.47 -3.04 -13.68
N ILE A 78 2.53 -3.32 -14.59
CA ILE A 78 2.68 -2.95 -15.99
C ILE A 78 2.17 -1.52 -16.19
N ALA A 79 3.08 -0.59 -16.47
CA ALA A 79 2.75 0.81 -16.73
C ALA A 79 1.96 0.96 -18.05
N PRO A 80 1.21 2.06 -18.26
CA PRO A 80 0.45 2.28 -19.50
C PRO A 80 1.26 2.20 -20.80
N ASN A 81 2.57 2.46 -20.77
CA ASN A 81 3.49 2.30 -21.89
C ASN A 81 3.90 0.82 -22.15
N GLY A 82 3.36 -0.13 -21.40
CA GLY A 82 3.63 -1.56 -21.51
C GLY A 82 4.92 -2.03 -20.84
N LYS A 83 5.68 -1.14 -20.21
CA LYS A 83 6.93 -1.49 -19.50
C LYS A 83 6.67 -1.82 -18.03
N PRO A 84 7.44 -2.75 -17.43
CA PRO A 84 7.25 -3.15 -16.05
C PRO A 84 7.93 -2.19 -15.06
N ILE A 85 7.31 -2.00 -13.90
CA ILE A 85 7.93 -1.59 -12.64
C ILE A 85 8.03 -2.85 -11.78
N THR A 86 9.24 -3.25 -11.38
CA THR A 86 9.48 -4.56 -10.78
C THR A 86 9.54 -4.46 -9.26
N ILE A 87 8.83 -5.35 -8.56
CA ILE A 87 9.01 -5.59 -7.13
C ILE A 87 9.63 -6.97 -6.98
N VAL A 88 10.83 -7.07 -6.43
CA VAL A 88 11.59 -8.31 -6.29
C VAL A 88 11.86 -8.59 -4.81
N ALA A 89 11.71 -9.83 -4.37
CA ALA A 89 11.73 -10.18 -2.95
C ALA A 89 12.55 -11.43 -2.64
N GLN A 90 13.20 -11.42 -1.47
CA GLN A 90 13.88 -12.60 -0.94
C GLN A 90 12.86 -13.62 -0.39
N ASP A 91 13.34 -14.83 -0.11
CA ASP A 91 12.53 -15.99 0.26
C ASP A 91 11.67 -15.79 1.52
N LYS A 92 12.17 -15.09 2.55
CA LYS A 92 11.42 -14.90 3.81
C LYS A 92 10.35 -13.81 3.72
N VAL A 93 10.45 -12.88 2.77
CA VAL A 93 9.37 -11.91 2.50
C VAL A 93 8.11 -12.67 2.11
N THR A 94 7.00 -12.49 2.81
CA THR A 94 5.79 -13.27 2.52
C THR A 94 5.10 -12.78 1.25
N ASP A 95 4.24 -13.62 0.67
CA ASP A 95 3.44 -13.21 -0.49
C ASP A 95 2.53 -12.04 -0.16
N GLU A 96 1.97 -12.00 1.04
CA GLU A 96 1.11 -10.90 1.49
C GLU A 96 1.91 -9.60 1.68
N GLN A 97 3.20 -9.66 2.02
CA GLN A 97 4.08 -8.49 2.04
C GLN A 97 4.36 -7.97 0.61
N VAL A 98 4.65 -8.87 -0.33
CA VAL A 98 4.82 -8.51 -1.76
C VAL A 98 3.53 -7.90 -2.33
N LEU A 99 2.38 -8.49 -2.02
CA LEU A 99 1.07 -7.98 -2.46
C LEU A 99 0.70 -6.65 -1.80
N LYS A 100 1.05 -6.44 -0.52
CA LYS A 100 0.90 -5.13 0.14
C LYS A 100 1.71 -4.07 -0.61
N ALA A 101 2.98 -4.36 -0.91
CA ALA A 101 3.85 -3.45 -1.64
C ALA A 101 3.29 -3.13 -3.05
N TYR A 102 2.86 -4.15 -3.80
CA TYR A 102 2.23 -3.97 -5.10
C TYR A 102 0.97 -3.09 -5.02
N ASN A 103 0.07 -3.42 -4.08
CA ASN A 103 -1.19 -2.70 -3.93
C ASN A 103 -0.98 -1.23 -3.53
N LEU A 104 0.02 -0.97 -2.68
CA LEU A 104 0.35 0.39 -2.27
C LEU A 104 1.02 1.20 -3.41
N LEU A 105 1.90 0.57 -4.19
CA LEU A 105 2.42 1.17 -5.43
C LEU A 105 1.27 1.50 -6.39
N SER A 106 0.34 0.57 -6.60
CA SER A 106 -0.83 0.78 -7.45
C SER A 106 -1.71 1.93 -6.95
N PHE A 107 -1.82 2.10 -5.62
CA PHE A 107 -2.54 3.22 -5.01
C PHE A 107 -1.85 4.56 -5.27
N TYR A 108 -0.53 4.65 -5.08
CA TYR A 108 0.21 5.88 -5.39
C TYR A 108 0.11 6.27 -6.86
N LEU A 109 0.02 5.28 -7.77
CA LEU A 109 -0.12 5.47 -9.21
C LEU A 109 -1.56 5.59 -9.72
N GLU A 110 -2.56 5.54 -8.83
CA GLU A 110 -3.95 5.75 -9.20
C GLU A 110 -4.21 7.22 -9.57
N ASN A 111 -4.89 7.43 -10.70
CA ASN A 111 -5.36 8.76 -11.10
C ASN A 111 -6.26 9.35 -10.01
N PHE A 112 -5.96 10.59 -9.60
CA PHE A 112 -6.74 11.26 -8.56
C PHE A 112 -6.74 12.77 -8.77
N GLY A 113 -7.90 13.40 -8.53
CA GLY A 113 -8.09 14.82 -8.81
C GLY A 113 -7.72 15.17 -10.25
N THR A 114 -6.85 16.16 -10.41
CA THR A 114 -6.31 16.58 -11.72
C THR A 114 -5.11 15.75 -12.18
N TYR A 115 -4.53 14.91 -11.32
CA TYR A 115 -3.32 14.15 -11.62
C TYR A 115 -3.62 12.87 -12.39
N LYS A 116 -3.13 12.82 -13.63
CA LYS A 116 -3.11 11.61 -14.47
C LYS A 116 -1.79 10.87 -14.26
N LYS A 117 -1.74 9.99 -13.26
CA LYS A 117 -0.53 9.33 -12.78
C LYS A 117 -0.05 8.15 -13.64
N GLY A 118 -0.78 7.81 -14.71
CA GLY A 118 -0.26 6.94 -15.76
C GLY A 118 1.08 7.42 -16.35
N HIS A 119 1.28 8.74 -16.46
CA HIS A 119 2.57 9.30 -16.90
C HIS A 119 3.68 9.14 -15.87
N VAL A 120 3.34 9.17 -14.57
CA VAL A 120 4.29 8.89 -13.48
C VAL A 120 4.73 7.43 -13.56
N ALA A 121 3.78 6.50 -13.72
CA ALA A 121 4.08 5.08 -13.90
C ALA A 121 4.98 4.81 -15.13
N ASN A 122 4.68 5.44 -16.26
CA ASN A 122 5.51 5.34 -17.47
C ASN A 122 6.94 5.80 -17.19
N LYS A 123 7.09 6.96 -16.52
CA LYS A 123 8.40 7.52 -16.20
C LYS A 123 9.20 6.64 -15.24
N MET A 124 8.53 6.03 -14.24
CA MET A 124 9.15 5.03 -13.37
C MET A 124 9.68 3.83 -14.16
N ALA A 125 8.86 3.29 -15.07
CA ALA A 125 9.26 2.14 -15.88
C ALA A 125 10.37 2.49 -16.89
N GLU A 126 10.41 3.72 -17.40
CA GLU A 126 11.48 4.21 -18.28
C GLU A 126 12.80 4.46 -17.53
N ASN A 127 12.72 4.76 -16.25
CA ASN A 127 13.85 4.95 -15.36
C ASN A 127 14.25 3.63 -14.65
N ASP A 128 13.77 2.47 -15.13
CA ASP A 128 14.06 1.13 -14.61
C ASP A 128 13.81 0.99 -13.09
N ALA A 129 12.70 1.57 -12.59
CA ALA A 129 12.34 1.51 -11.18
C ALA A 129 12.19 0.05 -10.67
N VAL A 130 12.89 -0.26 -9.59
CA VAL A 130 12.80 -1.54 -8.88
C VAL A 130 12.63 -1.30 -7.39
N LEU A 131 11.62 -1.94 -6.79
CA LEU A 131 11.52 -2.10 -5.34
C LEU A 131 12.18 -3.43 -4.96
N VAL A 132 13.21 -3.38 -4.12
CA VAL A 132 13.87 -4.59 -3.63
C VAL A 132 13.43 -4.87 -2.20
N MET A 133 12.99 -6.10 -1.93
CA MET A 133 12.53 -6.52 -0.60
C MET A 133 13.48 -7.56 -0.01
N PRO A 134 14.54 -7.12 0.69
CA PRO A 134 15.46 -8.00 1.39
C PRO A 134 14.86 -8.56 2.68
N ASN A 135 15.39 -9.69 3.14
CA ASN A 135 15.05 -10.30 4.42
C ASN A 135 15.54 -9.45 5.62
N GLY A 136 14.91 -9.60 6.78
CA GLY A 136 15.31 -8.91 8.01
C GLY A 136 14.79 -7.47 8.12
N ALA A 137 15.33 -6.71 9.08
CA ALA A 137 15.14 -5.26 9.20
C ALA A 137 16.32 -4.50 8.55
N ASP A 138 16.17 -3.19 8.37
CA ASP A 138 17.30 -2.35 7.97
C ASP A 138 18.44 -2.45 8.99
N GLY A 139 19.68 -2.55 8.49
CA GLY A 139 20.87 -2.82 9.29
C GLY A 139 21.01 -4.24 9.86
N GLU A 140 19.97 -5.08 9.78
CA GLU A 140 19.99 -6.50 10.20
C GLU A 140 20.01 -7.46 9.01
N SER A 141 19.73 -6.97 7.80
CA SER A 141 19.77 -7.79 6.59
C SER A 141 21.19 -8.26 6.26
N HIS A 142 21.30 -9.52 5.84
CA HIS A 142 22.56 -10.12 5.37
C HIS A 142 22.73 -10.05 3.85
N ILE A 143 21.83 -9.35 3.15
CA ILE A 143 21.96 -9.15 1.71
C ILE A 143 23.18 -8.25 1.44
N PRO A 144 24.04 -8.57 0.46
CA PRO A 144 25.21 -7.74 0.19
C PRO A 144 24.80 -6.44 -0.54
N GLU A 145 25.58 -5.38 -0.33
CA GLU A 145 25.26 -4.03 -0.83
C GLU A 145 25.07 -3.99 -2.36
N GLU A 146 25.86 -4.75 -3.12
CA GLU A 146 25.73 -4.79 -4.57
C GLU A 146 24.40 -5.38 -5.08
N ALA A 147 23.67 -6.09 -4.21
CA ALA A 147 22.36 -6.65 -4.51
C ALA A 147 21.21 -5.66 -4.23
N LEU A 148 21.45 -4.58 -3.47
CA LEU A 148 20.47 -3.54 -3.16
C LEU A 148 20.33 -2.52 -4.30
N GLN A 149 20.22 -3.00 -5.55
CA GLN A 149 19.97 -2.11 -6.70
C GLN A 149 18.47 -1.87 -6.83
N GLY A 150 18.00 -0.75 -6.29
CA GLY A 150 16.60 -0.34 -6.26
C GLY A 150 16.26 0.32 -4.93
N GLN A 151 14.99 0.66 -4.73
CA GLN A 151 14.51 1.16 -3.43
C GLN A 151 14.36 -0.02 -2.46
N PRO A 152 15.08 -0.05 -1.32
CA PRO A 152 14.92 -1.12 -0.34
C PRO A 152 13.64 -0.96 0.47
N LEU A 153 12.94 -2.07 0.70
CA LEU A 153 11.85 -2.19 1.66
C LEU A 153 11.99 -3.52 2.42
N TYR A 154 12.51 -3.45 3.65
CA TYR A 154 12.92 -4.62 4.41
C TYR A 154 11.74 -5.43 4.94
N GLN A 155 11.87 -6.75 4.95
CA GLN A 155 10.85 -7.70 5.42
C GLN A 155 10.24 -7.33 6.77
N MET A 156 11.04 -6.93 7.75
CA MET A 156 10.58 -6.66 9.12
C MET A 156 9.99 -5.24 9.29
N GLU A 157 9.81 -4.51 8.20
CA GLU A 157 9.22 -3.16 8.16
C GLU A 157 7.91 -3.12 7.35
N VAL A 158 7.37 -4.29 6.99
CA VAL A 158 6.15 -4.42 6.19
C VAL A 158 5.10 -5.22 6.97
N PRO A 159 4.43 -4.62 7.97
CA PRO A 159 3.32 -5.28 8.65
C PRO A 159 2.14 -5.46 7.68
N THR A 160 1.66 -6.68 7.48
CA THR A 160 0.44 -6.95 6.69
C THR A 160 -0.81 -6.51 7.45
N VAL A 161 -1.85 -6.06 6.75
CA VAL A 161 -3.09 -5.57 7.38
C VAL A 161 -3.73 -6.72 8.17
N GLY A 162 -4.11 -6.49 9.42
CA GLY A 162 -4.69 -7.52 10.28
C GLY A 162 -3.68 -8.44 10.99
N SER A 163 -2.38 -8.35 10.66
CA SER A 163 -1.34 -9.07 11.40
C SER A 163 -1.23 -8.59 12.85
N GLN A 164 -0.59 -9.37 13.72
CA GLN A 164 -0.36 -8.99 15.11
C GLN A 164 0.40 -7.65 15.24
N TRP A 165 1.36 -7.37 14.36
CA TRP A 165 2.08 -6.09 14.34
C TRP A 165 1.16 -4.94 13.94
N TYR A 166 0.31 -5.14 12.94
CA TYR A 166 -0.64 -4.13 12.50
C TYR A 166 -1.68 -3.81 13.58
N ILE A 167 -2.25 -4.85 14.22
CA ILE A 167 -3.31 -4.75 15.23
C ILE A 167 -2.79 -4.14 16.53
N LYS A 168 -1.65 -4.62 17.05
CA LYS A 168 -1.07 -4.10 18.30
C LYS A 168 -0.55 -2.68 18.13
N ASN A 169 0.03 -2.38 16.96
CA ASN A 169 0.62 -1.08 16.64
C ASN A 169 1.47 -0.50 17.79
N ASP A 170 2.34 -1.34 18.36
CA ASP A 170 3.12 -1.02 19.56
C ASP A 170 4.45 -0.30 19.27
N TYR A 171 4.66 0.11 18.02
CA TYR A 171 5.83 0.83 17.52
C TYR A 171 7.18 0.15 17.78
N LYS A 172 7.19 -1.14 18.14
CA LYS A 172 8.43 -1.95 18.17
C LYS A 172 8.95 -2.26 16.77
N HIS A 173 8.07 -2.17 15.78
CA HIS A 173 8.39 -2.30 14.36
C HIS A 173 7.71 -1.14 13.62
N ARG A 174 8.44 -0.55 12.67
CA ARG A 174 7.95 0.49 11.77
C ARG A 174 7.11 -0.13 10.66
N ASP A 175 6.14 0.62 10.13
CA ASP A 175 5.59 0.35 8.81
C ASP A 175 6.24 1.28 7.79
N ALA A 176 7.38 0.86 7.21
CA ALA A 176 8.11 1.67 6.24
C ALA A 176 7.47 1.61 4.83
N SER A 177 6.46 0.76 4.62
CA SER A 177 5.96 0.51 3.27
C SER A 177 5.37 1.75 2.58
N TYR A 178 4.75 2.67 3.31
CA TYR A 178 4.23 3.92 2.75
C TYR A 178 5.36 4.83 2.30
N GLU A 179 6.33 5.06 3.17
CA GLU A 179 7.49 5.90 2.90
C GLU A 179 8.35 5.36 1.76
N GLU A 180 8.84 4.12 1.85
CA GLU A 180 9.81 3.61 0.87
C GLU A 180 9.19 3.51 -0.53
N ILE A 181 7.93 3.09 -0.63
CA ILE A 181 7.25 3.02 -1.92
C ILE A 181 6.98 4.43 -2.46
N LEU A 182 6.69 5.41 -1.59
CA LEU A 182 6.56 6.81 -1.98
C LEU A 182 7.90 7.39 -2.46
N HIS A 183 9.01 7.10 -1.78
CA HIS A 183 10.36 7.49 -2.21
C HIS A 183 10.64 6.96 -3.62
N MET A 184 10.35 5.69 -3.88
CA MET A 184 10.49 5.12 -5.23
C MET A 184 9.62 5.84 -6.27
N VAL A 185 8.34 6.10 -5.95
CA VAL A 185 7.42 6.83 -6.84
C VAL A 185 7.90 8.25 -7.10
N HIS A 186 8.48 8.90 -6.08
CA HIS A 186 8.99 10.25 -6.15
C HIS A 186 10.24 10.33 -7.01
N ASP A 187 11.25 9.52 -6.72
CA ASP A 187 12.57 9.56 -7.36
C ASP A 187 12.55 9.09 -8.82
N TYR A 188 11.79 8.04 -9.11
CA TYR A 188 11.75 7.46 -10.45
C TYR A 188 10.59 7.99 -11.30
N GLY A 189 9.56 8.56 -10.69
CA GLY A 189 8.32 8.93 -11.37
C GLY A 189 8.04 10.43 -11.38
N ILE A 190 7.68 10.99 -10.22
CA ILE A 190 7.29 12.40 -10.06
C ILE A 190 8.45 13.31 -10.48
N GLY A 191 9.65 12.96 -10.04
CA GLY A 191 10.89 13.68 -10.29
C GLY A 191 11.37 14.47 -9.09
N THR A 192 12.69 14.60 -9.01
CA THR A 192 13.40 15.38 -7.99
C THR A 192 13.95 16.67 -8.62
N LYS A 193 14.59 17.50 -7.79
CA LYS A 193 15.32 18.67 -8.31
C LYS A 193 16.46 18.28 -9.26
N MET A 194 17.14 17.17 -8.97
CA MET A 194 18.31 16.71 -9.72
C MET A 194 17.93 15.83 -10.92
N ASN A 195 16.79 15.16 -10.84
CA ASN A 195 16.28 14.29 -11.90
C ASN A 195 14.82 14.63 -12.22
N PRO A 196 14.56 15.49 -13.23
CA PRO A 196 13.21 15.86 -13.62
C PRO A 196 12.38 14.65 -14.04
N GLY A 197 11.18 14.53 -13.47
CA GLY A 197 10.24 13.45 -13.74
C GLY A 197 8.98 13.94 -14.44
N ALA A 198 7.90 13.17 -14.30
CA ALA A 198 6.65 13.40 -14.99
C ALA A 198 5.85 14.61 -14.47
N LEU A 199 6.12 15.08 -13.24
CA LEU A 199 5.33 16.12 -12.58
C LEU A 199 6.19 17.26 -12.01
N PRO A 200 6.91 18.04 -12.86
CA PRO A 200 7.83 19.07 -12.41
C PRO A 200 7.14 20.22 -11.65
N ASN A 201 5.86 20.49 -11.90
CA ASN A 201 5.11 21.51 -11.15
C ASN A 201 4.76 21.03 -9.74
N LEU A 202 4.33 19.77 -9.58
CA LEU A 202 4.13 19.18 -8.25
C LEU A 202 5.44 19.19 -7.46
N GLN A 203 6.57 18.84 -8.10
CA GLN A 203 7.87 18.87 -7.44
C GLN A 203 8.26 20.27 -6.95
N LYS A 204 7.94 21.33 -7.70
CA LYS A 204 8.15 22.72 -7.24
C LYS A 204 7.31 23.04 -6.01
N GLU A 205 6.08 22.56 -5.93
CA GLU A 205 5.22 22.78 -4.76
C GLU A 205 5.71 21.99 -3.54
N ILE A 206 6.15 20.73 -3.71
CA ILE A 206 6.81 19.93 -2.67
C ILE A 206 8.03 20.66 -2.12
N TYR A 207 8.91 21.14 -3.00
CA TYR A 207 10.09 21.91 -2.60
C TYR A 207 9.73 23.17 -1.78
N LYS A 208 8.72 23.92 -2.21
CA LYS A 208 8.26 25.12 -1.48
C LYS A 208 7.74 24.77 -0.10
N ALA A 209 6.95 23.69 0.02
CA ALA A 209 6.42 23.24 1.31
C ALA A 209 7.55 22.78 2.25
N MET A 210 8.48 21.96 1.77
CA MET A 210 9.65 21.55 2.54
C MET A 210 10.47 22.76 3.02
N LYS A 211 10.74 23.73 2.15
CA LYS A 211 11.46 24.96 2.51
C LYS A 211 10.72 25.80 3.54
N ASN A 212 9.39 25.85 3.49
CA ASN A 212 8.57 26.53 4.49
C ASN A 212 8.59 25.79 5.84
N ALA A 213 8.68 24.47 5.80
CA ALA A 213 8.67 23.60 6.97
C ALA A 213 10.01 23.62 7.76
N LEU A 214 11.10 24.09 7.15
CA LEU A 214 12.40 24.25 7.81
C LEU A 214 12.71 25.71 8.19
N PRO A 215 13.43 25.97 9.29
CA PRO A 215 13.94 27.30 9.60
C PRO A 215 14.87 27.82 8.49
N LYS A 216 14.77 29.12 8.18
CA LYS A 216 15.68 29.78 7.22
C LYS A 216 17.14 29.73 7.67
N ASN A 217 17.40 29.82 8.98
CA ASN A 217 18.72 29.72 9.56
C ASN A 217 19.04 28.25 9.88
N LYS A 218 20.07 27.69 9.24
CA LYS A 218 20.52 26.29 9.47
C LYS A 218 20.97 26.03 10.91
N ASN A 219 21.31 27.05 11.69
CA ASN A 219 21.63 26.88 13.11
C ASN A 219 20.43 26.50 13.98
N ASP A 220 19.21 26.76 13.49
CA ASP A 220 17.95 26.36 14.12
C ASP A 220 17.45 24.98 13.63
N TRP A 221 18.10 24.36 12.63
CA TRP A 221 17.73 23.01 12.17
C TRP A 221 17.90 21.98 13.30
N GLY A 222 16.94 21.06 13.41
CA GLY A 222 16.83 20.13 14.53
C GLY A 222 16.22 20.72 15.80
N LYS A 223 16.14 22.05 15.95
CA LYS A 223 15.58 22.71 17.15
C LYS A 223 14.18 23.27 16.93
N LYS A 224 13.92 23.74 15.71
CA LYS A 224 12.68 24.38 15.27
C LYS A 224 12.32 23.88 13.88
N GLY A 225 11.08 24.15 13.48
CA GLY A 225 10.53 23.71 12.20
C GLY A 225 9.35 22.78 12.42
N LEU A 226 8.80 22.32 11.31
CA LEU A 226 7.69 21.37 11.31
C LEU A 226 8.17 19.93 11.21
N TRP A 227 9.39 19.69 10.75
CA TRP A 227 9.99 18.37 10.58
C TRP A 227 11.51 18.39 10.83
N GLY A 228 12.12 17.20 10.95
CA GLY A 228 13.55 17.07 11.20
C GLY A 228 13.97 17.42 12.63
N LEU A 229 13.05 17.42 13.59
CA LEU A 229 13.33 17.74 14.99
C LEU A 229 14.30 16.73 15.59
N ASP A 230 15.19 17.23 16.46
CA ASP A 230 16.28 16.50 17.10
C ASP A 230 17.25 15.79 16.13
N SER A 231 17.22 16.16 14.84
CA SER A 231 17.89 15.43 13.75
C SER A 231 18.72 16.35 12.85
N LYS A 232 19.45 17.32 13.44
CA LYS A 232 20.21 18.33 12.68
C LYS A 232 21.21 17.71 11.70
N ASP A 233 22.02 16.76 12.15
CA ASP A 233 23.08 16.16 11.32
C ASP A 233 22.48 15.40 10.13
N TRP A 234 21.37 14.69 10.37
CA TRP A 234 20.60 14.02 9.33
C TRP A 234 20.02 15.02 8.31
N LEU A 235 19.44 16.13 8.75
CA LEU A 235 18.98 17.18 7.82
C LEU A 235 20.11 17.75 6.94
N LEU A 236 21.32 17.88 7.48
CA LEU A 236 22.48 18.36 6.71
C LEU A 236 22.97 17.30 5.70
N GLU A 237 22.88 16.02 6.05
CA GLU A 237 23.14 14.89 5.15
C GLU A 237 22.13 14.88 4.00
N LEU A 238 20.82 14.89 4.31
CA LEU A 238 19.75 14.94 3.31
C LEU A 238 19.87 16.15 2.37
N GLU A 239 20.26 17.31 2.88
CA GLU A 239 20.47 18.50 2.04
C GLU A 239 21.59 18.27 1.03
N LYS A 240 22.68 17.64 1.45
CA LYS A 240 23.84 17.34 0.61
C LYS A 240 23.49 16.31 -0.47
N GLU A 241 22.66 15.34 -0.12
CA GLU A 241 22.18 14.29 -1.02
C GLU A 241 21.04 14.75 -1.94
N GLY A 242 20.33 15.82 -1.56
CA GLY A 242 19.18 16.33 -2.30
C GLY A 242 17.89 15.53 -2.04
N SER A 243 17.76 14.98 -0.83
CA SER A 243 16.66 14.09 -0.39
C SER A 243 15.72 14.73 0.65
N LEU A 244 15.87 16.04 0.96
CA LEU A 244 15.02 16.72 1.95
C LEU A 244 13.53 16.68 1.57
N GLU A 245 13.21 16.86 0.29
CA GLU A 245 11.85 16.88 -0.21
C GLU A 245 11.13 15.53 -0.06
N GLN A 246 11.88 14.43 -0.24
CA GLN A 246 11.45 13.05 -0.13
C GLN A 246 11.00 12.76 1.30
N GLU A 247 11.92 12.95 2.25
CA GLU A 247 11.72 12.68 3.68
C GLU A 247 10.63 13.55 4.28
N TYR A 248 10.58 14.83 3.89
CA TYR A 248 9.51 15.72 4.29
C TYR A 248 8.15 15.20 3.79
N LEU A 249 8.04 14.85 2.51
CA LEU A 249 6.78 14.38 1.94
C LEU A 249 6.32 13.06 2.57
N ALA A 250 7.24 12.13 2.81
CA ALA A 250 6.98 10.89 3.54
C ALA A 250 6.42 11.17 4.93
N SER A 251 7.03 12.09 5.68
CA SER A 251 6.56 12.52 7.00
C SER A 251 5.10 12.98 6.99
N VAL A 252 4.71 13.73 5.96
CA VAL A 252 3.33 14.20 5.82
C VAL A 252 2.39 13.03 5.50
N VAL A 253 2.76 12.16 4.55
CA VAL A 253 1.91 11.04 4.10
C VAL A 253 1.66 10.02 5.21
N ASP A 254 2.69 9.68 5.97
CA ASP A 254 2.62 8.77 7.10
C ASP A 254 1.58 9.21 8.14
N SER A 255 1.65 10.49 8.56
CA SER A 255 0.69 11.07 9.49
C SER A 255 -0.69 11.29 8.85
N TYR A 256 -0.77 11.53 7.54
CA TYR A 256 -2.02 11.73 6.80
C TYR A 256 -2.90 10.47 6.76
N TYR A 257 -2.28 9.29 6.68
CA TYR A 257 -2.96 7.98 6.77
C TYR A 257 -2.93 7.38 8.19
N GLY A 258 -2.61 8.19 9.20
CA GLY A 258 -2.78 7.86 10.60
C GLY A 258 -1.80 6.81 11.14
N LEU A 259 -0.66 6.59 10.46
CA LEU A 259 0.35 5.63 10.91
C LEU A 259 0.89 5.98 12.30
N TRP A 260 0.96 7.27 12.60
CA TRP A 260 1.51 7.83 13.84
C TRP A 260 0.49 8.29 14.87
N ALA A 261 -0.80 8.34 14.51
CA ALA A 261 -1.83 8.88 15.38
C ALA A 261 -1.93 8.18 16.76
N PRO A 262 -1.76 6.84 16.88
CA PRO A 262 -1.79 6.18 18.19
C PRO A 262 -0.44 6.22 18.94
N TYR A 263 0.59 6.90 18.41
CA TYR A 263 1.87 7.05 19.12
C TYR A 263 1.70 7.96 20.33
N THR A 264 2.19 7.51 21.48
CA THR A 264 1.99 8.17 22.78
C THR A 264 3.29 8.67 23.43
N GLU A 265 4.46 8.22 22.96
CA GLU A 265 5.74 8.62 23.57
C GLU A 265 6.18 10.04 23.15
N ASN A 266 5.62 10.58 22.05
CA ASN A 266 5.81 11.97 21.63
C ASN A 266 4.50 12.55 21.08
N ASN A 267 4.39 13.88 21.08
CA ASN A 267 3.27 14.61 20.49
C ASN A 267 3.33 14.64 18.95
N GLY A 268 4.53 14.50 18.37
CA GLY A 268 4.76 14.46 16.92
C GLY A 268 4.64 13.07 16.29
N GLY A 269 4.52 13.05 14.96
CA GLY A 269 4.69 11.85 14.14
C GLY A 269 6.17 11.51 13.89
N MET A 270 6.43 10.33 13.32
CA MET A 270 7.78 9.81 13.07
C MET A 270 8.71 9.91 14.29
N TRP A 271 8.32 9.30 15.40
CA TRP A 271 9.03 9.39 16.69
C TRP A 271 9.23 10.82 17.24
N GLY A 272 8.51 11.81 16.72
CA GLY A 272 8.63 13.21 17.08
C GLY A 272 9.46 14.04 16.10
N ILE A 273 10.04 13.43 15.05
CA ILE A 273 10.75 14.14 13.99
C ILE A 273 9.81 15.08 13.26
N TYR A 274 8.55 14.69 13.07
CA TYR A 274 7.51 15.51 12.45
C TYR A 274 6.53 16.03 13.51
N THR A 275 6.20 17.32 13.46
CA THR A 275 5.32 17.98 14.45
C THR A 275 3.87 17.48 14.50
N SER A 276 3.42 16.75 13.48
CA SER A 276 2.02 16.35 13.33
C SER A 276 1.88 14.84 13.24
N LYS A 277 0.90 14.25 13.95
CA LYS A 277 0.64 12.79 13.93
C LYS A 277 -0.71 12.40 13.33
N THR A 278 -1.63 13.35 13.22
CA THR A 278 -2.94 13.15 12.59
C THR A 278 -3.14 14.04 11.37
N ARG A 279 -4.09 13.67 10.51
CA ARG A 279 -4.54 14.50 9.38
C ARG A 279 -5.00 15.89 9.81
N GLU A 280 -5.64 16.02 10.96
CA GLU A 280 -6.07 17.33 11.51
C GLU A 280 -4.88 18.15 12.03
N ASP A 281 -3.89 17.50 12.65
CA ASP A 281 -2.66 18.18 13.06
C ASP A 281 -1.91 18.75 11.85
N ILE A 282 -1.79 17.98 10.76
CA ILE A 282 -1.16 18.44 9.53
C ILE A 282 -1.91 19.66 8.99
N LYS A 283 -3.25 19.59 8.89
CA LYS A 283 -4.06 20.70 8.38
C LYS A 283 -3.84 22.00 9.17
N LYS A 284 -3.65 21.88 10.49
CA LYS A 284 -3.43 23.01 11.40
C LYS A 284 -1.99 23.52 11.35
N ASN A 285 -1.01 22.64 11.45
CA ASN A 285 0.39 22.97 11.69
C ASN A 285 1.20 23.08 10.39
N ASP A 286 0.83 22.32 9.36
CA ASP A 286 1.49 22.25 8.06
C ASP A 286 0.47 22.27 6.90
N PRO A 287 -0.22 23.41 6.69
CA PRO A 287 -1.26 23.51 5.66
C PRO A 287 -0.72 23.35 4.23
N MET A 288 0.57 23.59 3.99
CA MET A 288 1.19 23.37 2.68
C MET A 288 1.38 21.87 2.41
N GLY A 289 1.92 21.13 3.38
CA GLY A 289 2.01 19.67 3.31
C GLY A 289 0.63 19.02 3.17
N TYR A 290 -0.34 19.46 3.97
CA TYR A 290 -1.73 19.00 3.87
C TYR A 290 -2.29 19.16 2.45
N LYS A 291 -2.12 20.36 1.87
CA LYS A 291 -2.62 20.67 0.54
C LYS A 291 -2.01 19.74 -0.52
N ILE A 292 -0.69 19.57 -0.51
CA ILE A 292 0.01 18.70 -1.47
C ILE A 292 -0.55 17.28 -1.41
N VAL A 293 -0.60 16.70 -0.21
CA VAL A 293 -1.06 15.31 -0.04
C VAL A 293 -2.54 15.16 -0.40
N SER A 294 -3.40 16.08 0.04
CA SER A 294 -4.85 16.00 -0.24
C SER A 294 -5.24 16.28 -1.69
N GLU A 295 -4.42 17.00 -2.46
CA GLU A 295 -4.63 17.19 -3.90
C GLU A 295 -4.05 16.03 -4.72
N PHE A 296 -2.95 15.42 -4.26
CA PHE A 296 -2.25 14.35 -4.98
C PHE A 296 -2.77 12.94 -4.66
N LEU A 297 -3.25 12.68 -3.45
CA LEU A 297 -3.67 11.36 -2.99
C LEU A 297 -5.11 11.35 -2.46
N PRO A 298 -5.87 10.25 -2.71
CA PRO A 298 -7.21 10.09 -2.16
C PRO A 298 -7.24 10.16 -0.63
N SER A 299 -8.34 10.68 -0.07
CA SER A 299 -8.56 10.69 1.39
C SER A 299 -8.68 9.28 2.00
N TYR A 300 -9.05 8.29 1.19
CA TYR A 300 -9.14 6.87 1.55
C TYR A 300 -8.27 6.02 0.61
N ILE A 301 -7.56 5.07 1.19
CA ILE A 301 -6.76 4.06 0.52
C ILE A 301 -7.68 3.10 -0.25
N THR A 302 -7.57 3.11 -1.57
CA THR A 302 -8.52 2.47 -2.50
C THR A 302 -8.18 1.03 -2.84
N TYR A 303 -6.94 0.59 -2.63
CA TYR A 303 -6.56 -0.79 -2.90
C TYR A 303 -7.34 -1.76 -1.99
N MET A 304 -7.47 -3.01 -2.44
CA MET A 304 -8.13 -4.06 -1.66
C MET A 304 -7.25 -4.48 -0.48
N ALA A 305 -7.56 -4.01 0.73
CA ALA A 305 -6.83 -4.40 1.94
C ALA A 305 -7.01 -5.89 2.21
N ARG A 306 -5.91 -6.61 2.42
CA ARG A 306 -5.92 -8.06 2.61
C ARG A 306 -5.69 -8.35 4.09
N ILE A 307 -6.78 -8.68 4.79
CA ILE A 307 -6.76 -8.92 6.23
C ILE A 307 -6.17 -10.30 6.49
N ASP A 308 -5.11 -10.34 7.28
CA ASP A 308 -4.29 -11.52 7.58
C ASP A 308 -5.12 -12.78 7.87
N ALA A 309 -4.66 -13.92 7.34
CA ALA A 309 -5.37 -15.21 7.45
C ALA A 309 -5.49 -15.69 8.90
N GLU A 310 -4.57 -15.24 9.76
CA GLU A 310 -4.58 -15.58 11.17
C GLU A 310 -5.39 -14.60 12.02
N PHE A 311 -5.88 -13.50 11.46
CA PHE A 311 -6.73 -12.56 12.18
C PHE A 311 -7.99 -13.24 12.71
N SER A 312 -8.33 -12.94 13.97
CA SER A 312 -9.50 -13.46 14.66
C SER A 312 -10.24 -12.33 15.35
N GLY A 313 -11.57 -12.39 15.36
CA GLY A 313 -12.42 -11.33 15.91
C GLY A 313 -13.07 -10.53 14.78
N THR A 314 -13.25 -9.23 14.99
CA THR A 314 -13.91 -8.34 14.03
C THR A 314 -12.96 -7.23 13.60
N PHE A 315 -12.58 -7.21 12.32
CA PHE A 315 -11.75 -6.15 11.76
C PHE A 315 -12.62 -4.91 11.48
N LYS A 316 -12.19 -3.74 11.96
CA LYS A 316 -12.92 -2.48 11.86
C LYS A 316 -12.23 -1.53 10.89
N MET A 317 -12.97 -1.01 9.91
CA MET A 317 -12.52 0.05 9.00
C MET A 317 -13.02 1.44 9.43
N TYR A 318 -13.46 1.59 10.68
CA TYR A 318 -13.85 2.86 11.28
C TYR A 318 -13.09 3.05 12.59
N TYR A 319 -12.99 4.30 13.05
CA TYR A 319 -12.24 4.64 14.26
C TYR A 319 -12.89 4.08 15.53
N ASP A 320 -12.09 3.40 16.35
CA ASP A 320 -12.45 2.92 17.67
C ASP A 320 -11.25 3.18 18.60
N GLU A 321 -11.46 4.04 19.60
CA GLU A 321 -10.42 4.46 20.56
C GLU A 321 -9.77 3.29 21.31
N LYS A 322 -10.45 2.15 21.42
CA LYS A 322 -9.96 0.97 22.14
C LYS A 322 -9.01 0.12 21.29
N GLU A 323 -8.96 0.38 19.99
CA GLU A 323 -8.28 -0.44 19.00
C GLU A 323 -7.27 0.43 18.22
N PRO A 324 -5.99 0.51 18.65
CA PRO A 324 -4.99 1.43 18.08
C PRO A 324 -4.84 1.34 16.56
N TYR A 325 -5.02 0.16 15.97
CA TYR A 325 -4.93 -0.01 14.52
C TYR A 325 -6.01 0.75 13.74
N THR A 326 -7.12 1.12 14.37
CA THR A 326 -8.24 1.81 13.71
C THR A 326 -7.93 3.25 13.35
N HIS A 327 -6.89 3.84 13.92
CA HIS A 327 -6.33 5.10 13.44
C HIS A 327 -5.87 5.02 11.97
N LYS A 328 -5.39 3.85 11.55
CA LYS A 328 -4.93 3.55 10.18
C LYS A 328 -6.06 2.94 9.34
N SER A 329 -6.72 1.89 9.86
CA SER A 329 -7.74 1.17 9.08
C SER A 329 -8.97 2.01 8.76
N LYS A 330 -9.23 3.11 9.50
CA LYS A 330 -10.30 4.05 9.18
C LYS A 330 -10.19 4.69 7.79
N TYR A 331 -9.00 4.69 7.22
CA TYR A 331 -8.75 5.23 5.88
C TYR A 331 -8.78 4.15 4.80
N LEU A 332 -9.01 2.88 5.12
CA LEU A 332 -9.18 1.84 4.10
C LEU A 332 -10.57 1.95 3.48
N LYS A 333 -10.67 1.81 2.16
CA LYS A 333 -11.96 1.80 1.45
C LYS A 333 -12.49 0.40 1.17
N ASN A 334 -11.61 -0.57 0.94
CA ASN A 334 -11.98 -1.91 0.53
C ASN A 334 -11.20 -2.94 1.36
N ALA A 335 -11.82 -4.07 1.67
CA ALA A 335 -11.18 -5.11 2.47
C ALA A 335 -11.64 -6.53 2.09
N ARG A 336 -10.70 -7.47 2.17
CA ARG A 336 -10.94 -8.90 2.05
C ARG A 336 -10.37 -9.65 3.24
N LEU A 337 -11.14 -10.57 3.79
CA LEU A 337 -10.66 -11.51 4.78
C LEU A 337 -9.86 -12.62 4.08
N LEU A 338 -8.77 -13.07 4.71
CA LEU A 338 -8.02 -14.25 4.28
C LEU A 338 -8.23 -15.41 5.25
N GLY A 339 -7.70 -16.58 4.89
CA GLY A 339 -7.77 -17.77 5.73
C GLY A 339 -9.15 -18.43 5.71
N ASN A 340 -9.45 -19.14 6.79
CA ASN A 340 -10.66 -19.95 6.94
C ASN A 340 -11.35 -19.76 8.29
N LYS A 341 -10.91 -18.79 9.10
CA LYS A 341 -11.49 -18.49 10.40
C LYS A 341 -12.80 -17.72 10.24
N ASN A 342 -13.75 -18.01 11.12
CA ASN A 342 -14.98 -17.24 11.22
C ASN A 342 -14.65 -15.84 11.77
N THR A 343 -14.68 -14.84 10.89
CA THR A 343 -14.15 -13.52 11.17
C THR A 343 -15.18 -12.44 10.82
N GLY A 344 -15.25 -11.40 11.66
CA GLY A 344 -16.05 -10.22 11.40
C GLY A 344 -15.30 -9.21 10.54
N LEU A 345 -16.02 -8.52 9.65
CA LEU A 345 -15.51 -7.39 8.88
C LEU A 345 -16.54 -6.26 8.93
N VAL A 346 -16.12 -5.09 9.38
CA VAL A 346 -17.00 -3.92 9.44
C VAL A 346 -16.38 -2.81 8.60
N GLY A 347 -17.15 -2.33 7.63
CA GLY A 347 -16.86 -1.22 6.74
C GLY A 347 -16.85 0.13 7.44
N ASN A 348 -17.07 1.19 6.68
CA ASN A 348 -17.08 2.57 7.17
C ASN A 348 -18.18 3.40 6.52
N SER A 349 -17.95 4.70 6.35
CA SER A 349 -18.93 5.61 5.72
C SER A 349 -18.77 5.73 4.21
N GLU A 350 -17.77 5.05 3.64
CA GLU A 350 -17.52 5.04 2.21
C GLU A 350 -18.23 3.87 1.55
N ASN A 351 -18.49 3.98 0.25
CA ASN A 351 -18.95 2.85 -0.56
C ASN A 351 -17.85 1.77 -0.62
N ASN A 352 -17.98 0.71 0.18
CA ASN A 352 -16.99 -0.34 0.33
C ASN A 352 -17.23 -1.50 -0.63
N ILE A 353 -16.14 -2.14 -1.08
CA ILE A 353 -16.16 -3.53 -1.56
C ILE A 353 -15.57 -4.41 -0.47
N LEU A 354 -16.40 -5.31 0.07
CA LEU A 354 -16.05 -6.23 1.14
C LEU A 354 -16.08 -7.67 0.62
N ILE A 355 -15.10 -8.48 1.01
CA ILE A 355 -14.97 -9.88 0.58
C ILE A 355 -14.70 -10.75 1.82
N GLY A 356 -15.54 -11.77 2.02
CA GLY A 356 -15.36 -12.79 3.07
C GLY A 356 -14.19 -13.73 2.78
N ASN A 357 -13.88 -14.60 3.74
CA ASN A 357 -12.96 -15.72 3.55
C ASN A 357 -13.74 -17.04 3.46
N SER A 358 -13.08 -18.20 3.55
CA SER A 358 -13.78 -19.50 3.44
C SER A 358 -14.51 -19.95 4.71
N GLY A 359 -14.39 -19.20 5.82
CA GLY A 359 -15.15 -19.42 7.06
C GLY A 359 -16.50 -18.72 7.04
N ASP A 360 -17.24 -18.80 8.14
CA ASP A 360 -18.53 -18.13 8.31
C ASP A 360 -18.31 -16.69 8.81
N ASN A 361 -18.52 -15.70 7.95
CA ASN A 361 -18.18 -14.31 8.25
C ASN A 361 -19.39 -13.50 8.69
N LYS A 362 -19.13 -12.46 9.49
CA LYS A 362 -20.11 -11.41 9.80
C LYS A 362 -19.66 -10.11 9.16
N ILE A 363 -20.35 -9.67 8.11
CA ILE A 363 -19.96 -8.50 7.32
C ILE A 363 -21.01 -7.40 7.50
N ASP A 364 -20.57 -6.23 7.95
CA ASP A 364 -21.41 -5.04 8.14
C ASP A 364 -20.84 -3.89 7.30
N GLY A 365 -21.55 -3.43 6.27
CA GLY A 365 -21.10 -2.33 5.41
C GLY A 365 -21.06 -0.98 6.12
N LYS A 366 -21.94 -0.80 7.11
CA LYS A 366 -22.27 0.46 7.79
C LYS A 366 -23.03 1.45 6.90
N GLU A 367 -22.39 2.53 6.47
CA GLU A 367 -23.02 3.62 5.72
C GLU A 367 -22.39 3.67 4.33
N GLY A 368 -23.14 4.14 3.34
CA GLY A 368 -22.69 4.17 1.96
C GLY A 368 -23.47 3.18 1.10
N VAL A 369 -22.93 2.89 -0.08
CA VAL A 369 -23.45 1.88 -1.01
C VAL A 369 -22.42 0.76 -1.08
N ASP A 370 -22.65 -0.27 -0.29
CA ASP A 370 -21.71 -1.34 -0.03
C ASP A 370 -21.99 -2.58 -0.88
N ILE A 371 -20.90 -3.18 -1.34
CA ILE A 371 -20.91 -4.39 -2.15
C ILE A 371 -20.20 -5.49 -1.37
N VAL A 372 -20.88 -6.62 -1.19
CA VAL A 372 -20.21 -7.88 -0.82
C VAL A 372 -19.97 -8.68 -2.08
N GLN A 373 -18.70 -8.91 -2.41
CA GLN A 373 -18.31 -9.68 -3.59
C GLN A 373 -17.91 -11.11 -3.21
N PHE A 374 -18.60 -12.08 -3.81
CA PHE A 374 -18.38 -13.51 -3.63
C PHE A 374 -17.50 -14.10 -4.73
N THR A 375 -16.90 -15.28 -4.52
CA THR A 375 -15.88 -15.80 -5.44
C THR A 375 -16.39 -16.67 -6.59
N GLY A 376 -17.70 -16.99 -6.66
CA GLY A 376 -18.27 -17.73 -7.79
C GLY A 376 -19.63 -17.24 -8.27
N ALA A 377 -20.34 -18.08 -9.03
CA ALA A 377 -21.57 -17.72 -9.72
C ALA A 377 -22.76 -17.76 -8.76
N SER A 378 -23.78 -16.94 -9.02
CA SER A 378 -24.96 -16.79 -8.15
C SER A 378 -25.69 -18.10 -7.88
N VAL A 379 -25.67 -19.05 -8.83
CA VAL A 379 -26.26 -20.39 -8.69
C VAL A 379 -25.58 -21.25 -7.61
N ASP A 380 -24.33 -20.96 -7.26
CA ASP A 380 -23.60 -21.68 -6.21
C ASP A 380 -24.08 -21.31 -4.80
N TYR A 381 -24.92 -20.27 -4.67
CA TYR A 381 -25.28 -19.67 -3.39
C TYR A 381 -26.78 -19.74 -3.13
N LYS A 382 -27.11 -19.98 -1.86
CA LYS A 382 -28.46 -19.79 -1.33
C LYS A 382 -28.50 -18.51 -0.51
N ILE A 383 -29.37 -17.58 -0.91
CA ILE A 383 -29.55 -16.30 -0.24
C ILE A 383 -30.86 -16.36 0.55
N THR A 384 -30.83 -15.96 1.82
CA THR A 384 -32.01 -15.98 2.71
C THR A 384 -32.05 -14.71 3.54
N LYS A 385 -33.19 -14.01 3.55
CA LYS A 385 -33.39 -12.85 4.42
C LYS A 385 -33.84 -13.29 5.82
N LYS A 386 -33.20 -12.75 6.86
CA LYS A 386 -33.52 -13.04 8.26
C LYS A 386 -33.54 -11.75 9.07
N GLY A 387 -34.73 -11.16 9.21
CA GLY A 387 -34.87 -9.82 9.78
C GLY A 387 -34.15 -8.79 8.92
N ASN A 388 -33.25 -8.00 9.53
CA ASN A 388 -32.44 -7.00 8.83
C ASN A 388 -31.14 -7.57 8.22
N ASN A 389 -30.87 -8.86 8.39
CA ASN A 389 -29.67 -9.50 7.87
C ASN A 389 -29.98 -10.32 6.62
N ILE A 390 -28.98 -10.44 5.74
CA ILE A 390 -28.97 -11.41 4.64
C ILE A 390 -27.99 -12.53 4.98
N ILE A 391 -28.43 -13.78 4.85
CA ILE A 391 -27.59 -14.95 4.99
C ILE A 391 -27.27 -15.45 3.58
N VAL A 392 -25.99 -15.50 3.23
CA VAL A 392 -25.51 -16.06 1.96
C VAL A 392 -24.74 -17.33 2.27
N LYS A 393 -25.33 -18.47 1.92
CA LYS A 393 -24.71 -19.79 2.10
C LYS A 393 -24.12 -20.26 0.78
N ASN A 394 -22.82 -20.53 0.76
CA ASN A 394 -22.20 -21.23 -0.35
C ASN A 394 -22.49 -22.74 -0.28
N ASN A 395 -22.92 -23.34 -1.40
CA ASN A 395 -23.24 -24.77 -1.45
C ASN A 395 -22.03 -25.66 -1.81
N LEU A 396 -20.86 -25.05 -2.08
CA LEU A 396 -19.63 -25.71 -2.51
C LEU A 396 -18.49 -25.60 -1.48
N ASN A 397 -18.79 -25.16 -0.25
CA ASN A 397 -17.82 -24.92 0.84
C ASN A 397 -16.62 -24.02 0.48
N ARG A 398 -16.84 -23.03 -0.40
CA ARG A 398 -15.80 -22.09 -0.84
C ARG A 398 -15.74 -20.81 0.01
N ASP A 399 -16.91 -20.24 0.33
CA ASP A 399 -17.06 -18.94 1.00
C ASP A 399 -17.92 -19.04 2.28
N GLY A 400 -18.00 -20.22 2.88
CA GLY A 400 -18.75 -20.44 4.12
C GLY A 400 -20.24 -20.02 4.09
N ILE A 401 -20.75 -19.67 5.27
CA ILE A 401 -22.08 -19.10 5.50
C ILE A 401 -21.92 -17.69 6.07
N ASP A 402 -22.11 -16.69 5.21
CA ASP A 402 -21.92 -15.30 5.59
C ASP A 402 -23.22 -14.65 6.07
N THR A 403 -23.11 -13.87 7.15
CA THR A 403 -24.17 -12.98 7.64
C THR A 403 -23.84 -11.54 7.26
N LEU A 404 -24.64 -10.98 6.38
CA LEU A 404 -24.49 -9.63 5.84
C LEU A 404 -25.49 -8.68 6.50
N LYS A 405 -25.03 -7.47 6.79
CA LYS A 405 -25.84 -6.38 7.36
C LYS A 405 -25.43 -5.06 6.71
N ASN A 406 -26.40 -4.18 6.47
CA ASN A 406 -26.17 -2.87 5.82
C ASN A 406 -25.37 -3.03 4.51
N ILE A 407 -25.85 -3.89 3.62
CA ILE A 407 -25.25 -4.16 2.31
C ILE A 407 -26.32 -3.89 1.26
N GLU A 408 -25.97 -3.14 0.22
CA GLU A 408 -26.87 -2.78 -0.87
C GLU A 408 -26.80 -3.78 -2.02
N VAL A 409 -25.61 -4.34 -2.30
CA VAL A 409 -25.37 -5.20 -3.46
C VAL A 409 -24.60 -6.46 -3.09
N ILE A 410 -25.08 -7.61 -3.57
CA ILE A 410 -24.35 -8.87 -3.55
C ILE A 410 -23.83 -9.15 -4.96
N ARG A 411 -22.51 -9.22 -5.12
CA ARG A 411 -21.85 -9.38 -6.41
C ARG A 411 -21.29 -10.78 -6.58
N PHE A 412 -21.75 -11.46 -7.62
CA PHE A 412 -21.26 -12.75 -8.06
C PHE A 412 -20.51 -12.63 -9.38
N THR A 413 -19.82 -13.70 -9.78
CA THR A 413 -19.07 -13.75 -11.04
C THR A 413 -19.94 -13.65 -12.29
N ASP A 414 -21.25 -13.89 -12.17
CA ASP A 414 -22.24 -13.91 -13.25
C ASP A 414 -23.23 -12.74 -13.22
N LYS A 415 -23.57 -12.21 -12.05
CA LYS A 415 -24.45 -11.02 -11.90
C LYS A 415 -24.30 -10.30 -10.56
N ASP A 416 -24.83 -9.08 -10.50
CA ASP A 416 -25.13 -8.37 -9.26
C ASP A 416 -26.59 -8.66 -8.84
N ILE A 417 -26.86 -8.75 -7.54
CA ILE A 417 -28.21 -8.82 -6.96
C ILE A 417 -28.34 -7.65 -5.99
N ALA A 418 -29.35 -6.81 -6.18
CA ALA A 418 -29.66 -5.76 -5.23
C ALA A 418 -30.36 -6.36 -4.00
N VAL A 419 -29.91 -6.00 -2.80
CA VAL A 419 -30.46 -6.57 -1.55
C VAL A 419 -31.94 -6.19 -1.35
N SER A 420 -32.37 -5.06 -1.91
CA SER A 420 -33.77 -4.63 -1.94
C SER A 420 -34.70 -5.57 -2.70
N GLU A 421 -34.18 -6.40 -3.59
CA GLU A 421 -34.94 -7.37 -4.40
C GLU A 421 -35.12 -8.73 -3.69
N ILE A 422 -34.51 -8.91 -2.51
CA ILE A 422 -34.59 -10.16 -1.73
C ILE A 422 -35.79 -10.07 -0.78
N HIS A 423 -36.76 -10.96 -0.97
CA HIS A 423 -38.00 -11.06 -0.19
C HIS A 423 -37.98 -12.18 0.84
#